data_AF-A0A814ULK1-F1
#
_entry.id   AF-A0A814ULK1-F1
#
_cell.length_a   1.000
_cell.length_b   1.000
_cell.length_c   1.000
_cell.angle_alpha   90.00
_cell.angle_beta   90.00
_cell.angle_gamma   90.00
#
_symmetry.space_group_name_H-M   'P 1'
#
loop_
_entity.id
_entity.type
_entity.pdbx_description
1 polymer ?
#
loop_
_entity_poly.entity_id
_entity_poly.type
_entity_poly.pdbx_seq_one_letter_code
_entity_poly.pdbx_strand_id
1 'polypeptide(L)'
;MAEARSSFSGSSSEQHGAGTTDDADDLELQQRLEKIEREILQLTFENTVFEMNLERKKAEPITVSTNVGTSQATTPAGSSQDLSVVGGTSRSERLNRKRSKSRSTQGDFRIQLTLEQKLDIVNSELEQMKNEKNRRETTNEKKTDQLESDLEWVDTEINDFDSAVVDFKKTKETSTDVRTKQLVGEKIERYFNERIKARESLTNKLRDRSSGLKRQIVRLEIQLKQKEETGETLHEVDFNQLKIENKQFLDKIDDKNIELILLKRQVGRATQLLNRYKDDLHRQNKELADTSQRIEKQINLYDHAEHDMVGAHAEHTRVTGIHCHLAEQTENYRVPEVLDYVKKKALLYNLQRDCEVWERKVEIAAMALQQSKQQWQSLQRTAQYQNSAGNWNNEQLQAR
;
A
#
# COMPACT_ATOMS: atom_id res chain seq x y z
N MET A 1 63.24 33.85 -47.53
CA MET A 1 64.17 33.30 -48.56
C MET A 1 63.34 32.72 -49.68
N ALA A 2 63.86 32.67 -50.90
CA ALA A 2 63.20 32.01 -52.02
C ALA A 2 63.64 30.54 -52.11
N GLU A 3 62.78 29.69 -52.66
CA GLU A 3 63.12 28.98 -53.90
C GLU A 3 61.85 28.44 -54.56
N ALA A 4 61.93 28.13 -55.86
CA ALA A 4 60.81 27.69 -56.69
C ALA A 4 61.02 26.25 -57.17
N ARG A 5 59.93 25.56 -57.53
CA ARG A 5 59.98 24.35 -58.37
C ARG A 5 58.78 24.31 -59.32
N SER A 6 58.98 23.73 -60.50
CA SER A 6 58.02 23.75 -61.61
C SER A 6 58.00 22.45 -62.42
N SER A 7 56.79 22.01 -62.75
CA SER A 7 56.37 21.11 -63.85
C SER A 7 54.85 20.94 -63.69
N PHE A 8 53.94 21.12 -64.64
CA PHE A 8 53.90 21.10 -66.12
C PHE A 8 53.52 19.76 -66.77
N SER A 9 52.29 19.75 -67.31
CA SER A 9 51.70 18.91 -68.36
C SER A 9 51.55 17.39 -68.16
N GLY A 10 50.30 16.94 -68.37
CA GLY A 10 49.88 15.59 -68.73
C GLY A 10 48.40 15.66 -69.14
N SER A 11 48.03 15.18 -70.32
CA SER A 11 46.69 15.33 -70.90
C SER A 11 46.17 14.02 -71.46
N SER A 12 44.83 13.94 -71.65
CA SER A 12 44.12 12.95 -72.46
C SER A 12 43.95 11.56 -71.80
N SER A 13 42.90 10.78 -72.08
CA SER A 13 41.56 11.03 -72.65
C SER A 13 40.70 9.76 -72.44
N GLU A 14 39.41 9.80 -72.80
CA GLU A 14 38.49 8.65 -72.95
C GLU A 14 38.09 7.91 -71.65
N GLN A 15 36.97 7.17 -71.60
CA GLN A 15 35.57 7.56 -71.88
C GLN A 15 34.63 6.51 -71.24
N HIS A 16 33.47 6.95 -70.74
CA HIS A 16 32.26 6.15 -70.43
C HIS A 16 32.35 4.91 -69.48
N GLY A 17 31.66 4.98 -68.34
CA GLY A 17 30.59 4.00 -68.10
C GLY A 17 30.38 3.33 -66.73
N ALA A 18 30.36 4.04 -65.59
CA ALA A 18 29.91 3.46 -64.29
C ALA A 18 29.18 4.42 -63.32
N GLY A 19 28.72 5.59 -63.80
CA GLY A 19 28.24 6.69 -62.95
C GLY A 19 26.87 6.50 -62.26
N THR A 20 26.82 5.59 -61.28
CA THR A 20 25.84 5.55 -60.16
C THR A 20 26.34 4.76 -58.95
N THR A 21 27.43 3.98 -59.04
CA THR A 21 28.01 3.26 -57.89
C THR A 21 29.14 4.05 -57.22
N ASP A 22 30.05 4.64 -58.00
CA ASP A 22 31.25 5.29 -57.47
C ASP A 22 30.92 6.40 -56.45
N ASP A 23 29.90 7.24 -56.69
CA ASP A 23 29.51 8.31 -55.77
C ASP A 23 29.05 7.80 -54.38
N ALA A 24 28.54 6.57 -54.30
CA ALA A 24 28.15 5.94 -53.04
C ALA A 24 29.35 5.32 -52.32
N ASP A 25 30.25 4.69 -53.08
CA ASP A 25 31.49 4.10 -52.54
C ASP A 25 32.46 5.20 -52.05
N ASP A 26 32.57 6.32 -52.77
CA ASP A 26 33.37 7.50 -52.36
C ASP A 26 32.79 8.17 -51.11
N LEU A 27 31.46 8.22 -50.98
CA LEU A 27 30.81 8.71 -49.75
C LEU A 27 31.06 7.77 -48.56
N GLU A 28 31.10 6.45 -48.77
CA GLU A 28 31.50 5.50 -47.72
C GLU A 28 32.99 5.64 -47.38
N LEU A 29 33.87 5.87 -48.37
CA LEU A 29 35.28 6.17 -48.16
C LEU A 29 35.47 7.44 -47.32
N GLN A 30 34.74 8.51 -47.60
CA GLN A 30 34.80 9.74 -46.81
C GLN A 30 34.36 9.51 -45.36
N GLN A 31 33.26 8.78 -45.12
CA GLN A 31 32.82 8.43 -43.76
C GLN A 31 33.82 7.53 -43.02
N ARG A 32 34.49 6.62 -43.74
CA ARG A 32 35.58 5.78 -43.20
C ARG A 32 36.82 6.62 -42.86
N LEU A 33 37.22 7.55 -43.71
CA LEU A 33 38.33 8.48 -43.47
C LEU A 33 38.07 9.36 -42.26
N GLU A 34 36.93 10.04 -42.19
CA GLU A 34 36.56 10.92 -41.07
C GLU A 34 36.49 10.12 -39.74
N LYS A 35 36.04 8.86 -39.79
CA LYS A 35 36.10 7.95 -38.64
C LYS A 35 37.54 7.63 -38.21
N ILE A 36 38.44 7.35 -39.17
CA ILE A 36 39.85 7.06 -38.89
C ILE A 36 40.56 8.31 -38.35
N GLU A 37 40.27 9.50 -38.87
CA GLU A 37 40.80 10.77 -38.34
C GLU A 37 40.33 11.02 -36.90
N ARG A 38 39.05 10.77 -36.59
CA ARG A 38 38.53 10.83 -35.22
C ARG A 38 39.19 9.80 -34.28
N GLU A 39 39.45 8.59 -34.77
CA GLU A 39 40.14 7.53 -34.01
C GLU A 39 41.63 7.88 -33.75
N ILE A 40 42.33 8.40 -34.75
CA ILE A 40 43.71 8.92 -34.61
C ILE A 40 43.75 10.07 -33.60
N LEU A 41 42.81 11.03 -33.69
CA LEU A 41 42.74 12.14 -32.75
C LEU A 41 42.52 11.66 -31.31
N GLN A 42 41.62 10.69 -31.09
CA GLN A 42 41.40 10.08 -29.79
C GLN A 42 42.66 9.37 -29.26
N LEU A 43 43.36 8.61 -30.11
CA LEU A 43 44.59 7.90 -29.74
C LEU A 43 45.77 8.86 -29.46
N THR A 44 45.90 9.97 -30.19
CA THR A 44 46.92 10.99 -29.89
C THR A 44 46.64 11.71 -28.57
N PHE A 45 45.38 11.98 -28.24
CA PHE A 45 45.01 12.52 -26.93
C PHE A 45 45.28 11.51 -25.81
N GLU A 46 44.87 10.23 -25.98
CA GLU A 46 45.14 9.15 -25.02
C GLU A 46 46.64 8.99 -24.76
N ASN A 47 47.46 8.91 -25.81
CA ASN A 47 48.91 8.86 -25.70
C ASN A 47 49.48 10.09 -24.99
N THR A 48 49.01 11.30 -25.30
CA THR A 48 49.46 12.55 -24.64
C THR A 48 49.22 12.50 -23.13
N VAL A 49 48.01 12.09 -22.71
CA VAL A 49 47.66 11.96 -21.28
C VAL A 49 48.51 10.90 -20.58
N PHE A 50 48.78 9.78 -21.25
CA PHE A 50 49.63 8.72 -20.68
C PHE A 50 51.12 9.11 -20.65
N GLU A 51 51.63 9.83 -21.65
CA GLU A 51 53.00 10.35 -21.67
C GLU A 51 53.21 11.36 -20.56
N MET A 52 52.29 12.32 -20.37
CA MET A 52 52.31 13.26 -19.23
C MET A 52 52.30 12.53 -17.89
N ASN A 53 51.42 11.53 -17.71
CA ASN A 53 51.34 10.80 -16.46
C ASN A 53 52.59 9.94 -16.19
N LEU A 54 53.20 9.38 -17.24
CA LEU A 54 54.47 8.68 -17.18
C LEU A 54 55.65 9.63 -16.91
N GLU A 55 55.63 10.86 -17.41
CA GLU A 55 56.65 11.87 -17.11
C GLU A 55 56.56 12.36 -15.67
N ARG A 56 55.36 12.63 -15.14
CA ARG A 56 55.16 12.95 -13.73
C ARG A 56 55.63 11.81 -12.82
N LYS A 57 55.30 10.55 -13.15
CA LYS A 57 55.79 9.35 -12.42
C LYS A 57 57.28 9.04 -12.60
N LYS A 58 57.97 9.61 -13.59
CA LYS A 58 59.45 9.60 -13.70
C LYS A 58 60.08 10.73 -12.88
N ALA A 59 59.37 11.84 -12.69
CA ALA A 59 59.81 13.00 -11.91
C ALA A 59 59.61 12.82 -10.40
N GLU A 60 58.67 11.97 -9.98
CA GLU A 60 58.57 11.50 -8.59
C GLU A 60 59.79 10.62 -8.23
N PRO A 61 60.62 10.99 -7.25
CA PRO A 61 61.72 10.14 -6.81
C PRO A 61 61.16 8.90 -6.09
N ILE A 62 61.56 7.71 -6.54
CA ILE A 62 61.09 6.43 -5.98
C ILE A 62 61.57 6.27 -4.52
N THR A 63 60.79 6.76 -3.56
CA THR A 63 60.99 6.53 -2.14
C THR A 63 60.59 5.09 -1.80
N VAL A 64 61.53 4.15 -1.97
CA VAL A 64 61.39 2.76 -1.55
C VAL A 64 61.35 2.70 -0.02
N SER A 65 60.17 2.93 0.56
CA SER A 65 59.97 2.89 2.02
C SER A 65 59.96 1.45 2.50
N THR A 66 61.13 0.94 2.89
CA THR A 66 61.30 -0.39 3.47
C THR A 66 60.76 -0.43 4.91
N ASN A 67 59.44 -0.51 5.05
CA ASN A 67 58.77 -0.63 6.34
C ASN A 67 59.05 -2.00 6.98
N VAL A 68 60.14 -2.09 7.73
CA VAL A 68 60.35 -3.14 8.74
C VAL A 68 59.40 -2.85 9.91
N GLY A 69 58.46 -3.77 10.18
CA GLY A 69 57.43 -3.57 11.20
C GLY A 69 57.87 -3.95 12.61
N THR A 70 57.37 -3.20 13.60
CA THR A 70 57.37 -3.56 15.03
C THR A 70 55.96 -3.29 15.60
N SER A 71 55.46 -4.18 16.46
CA SER A 71 54.03 -4.35 16.73
C SER A 71 53.52 -3.78 18.07
N GLN A 72 52.24 -3.42 18.12
CA GLN A 72 51.28 -3.65 19.22
C GLN A 72 49.85 -3.36 18.68
N ALA A 73 48.93 -4.33 18.68
CA ALA A 73 47.93 -4.64 19.74
C ALA A 73 46.88 -3.51 19.91
N THR A 74 45.56 -3.76 19.89
CA THR A 74 44.79 -4.85 20.53
C THR A 74 43.60 -5.40 19.69
N THR A 75 42.75 -6.24 20.30
CA THR A 75 41.69 -7.11 19.72
C THR A 75 40.36 -6.99 20.52
N PRO A 76 39.32 -7.85 20.40
CA PRO A 76 38.59 -8.36 19.21
C PRO A 76 37.03 -8.30 19.34
N ALA A 77 36.31 -8.35 18.20
CA ALA A 77 34.98 -9.00 18.03
C ALA A 77 34.65 -9.12 16.52
N GLY A 78 33.88 -10.08 16.00
CA GLY A 78 33.44 -11.35 16.59
C GLY A 78 32.17 -11.95 15.95
N SER A 79 32.30 -13.04 15.17
CA SER A 79 31.28 -14.10 14.93
C SER A 79 29.98 -13.75 14.16
N SER A 80 29.39 -14.58 13.28
CA SER A 80 29.77 -15.82 12.57
C SER A 80 28.74 -16.16 11.45
N GLN A 81 29.03 -17.24 10.70
CA GLN A 81 28.13 -18.26 10.11
C GLN A 81 27.94 -18.25 8.58
N ASP A 82 27.98 -19.39 7.86
CA ASP A 82 28.47 -20.75 8.23
C ASP A 82 28.77 -21.65 6.99
N LEU A 83 29.34 -22.85 7.23
CA LEU A 83 29.22 -24.14 6.49
C LEU A 83 29.21 -24.15 4.92
N SER A 84 29.82 -25.08 4.17
CA SER A 84 30.63 -26.31 4.42
C SER A 84 31.05 -26.90 3.02
N VAL A 85 31.60 -28.11 2.76
CA VAL A 85 32.01 -29.32 3.52
C VAL A 85 33.04 -30.11 2.64
N VAL A 86 33.96 -30.90 3.24
CA VAL A 86 34.83 -31.98 2.62
C VAL A 86 35.66 -31.62 1.36
N GLY A 87 36.95 -31.94 1.19
CA GLY A 87 37.99 -32.70 1.91
C GLY A 87 39.18 -32.84 0.91
N GLY A 88 40.38 -33.35 1.20
CA GLY A 88 41.00 -33.96 2.38
C GLY A 88 42.39 -34.52 1.99
N THR A 89 43.19 -34.97 2.97
CA THR A 89 44.51 -35.64 2.84
C THR A 89 45.79 -34.82 2.52
N SER A 90 46.82 -35.08 3.33
CA SER A 90 48.24 -35.24 2.94
C SER A 90 49.05 -34.06 2.39
N ARG A 91 49.34 -33.11 3.28
CA ARG A 91 50.59 -32.32 3.32
C ARG A 91 51.83 -33.21 3.10
N SER A 92 52.62 -32.91 2.06
CA SER A 92 53.97 -33.45 1.88
C SER A 92 54.89 -32.40 1.26
N GLU A 93 56.15 -32.35 1.71
CA GLU A 93 57.06 -31.23 1.50
C GLU A 93 57.72 -31.29 0.11
N ARG A 94 57.88 -30.13 -0.55
CA ARG A 94 58.72 -30.02 -1.76
C ARG A 94 59.65 -28.82 -1.69
N LEU A 95 60.91 -29.12 -1.36
CA LEU A 95 62.04 -28.22 -1.41
C LEU A 95 62.27 -27.64 -2.81
N ASN A 96 62.74 -26.39 -2.85
CA ASN A 96 63.12 -25.70 -4.08
C ASN A 96 64.19 -26.49 -4.89
N ARG A 97 63.88 -26.82 -6.15
CA ARG A 97 64.88 -27.20 -7.16
C ARG A 97 64.74 -26.34 -8.43
N LYS A 98 65.54 -25.28 -8.51
CA LYS A 98 65.71 -24.48 -9.73
C LYS A 98 66.54 -25.27 -10.77
N ARG A 99 66.02 -25.50 -11.98
CA ARG A 99 66.83 -25.43 -13.23
C ARG A 99 66.01 -25.50 -14.53
N SER A 100 66.66 -25.06 -15.61
CA SER A 100 66.41 -25.43 -17.01
C SER A 100 65.15 -24.89 -17.72
N LYS A 101 65.09 -23.55 -17.84
CA LYS A 101 65.17 -22.85 -19.15
C LYS A 101 64.84 -23.70 -20.40
N SER A 102 63.59 -23.66 -20.86
CA SER A 102 63.20 -23.91 -22.27
C SER A 102 63.08 -22.58 -23.04
N ARG A 103 62.96 -22.63 -24.37
CA ARG A 103 62.91 -21.44 -25.25
C ARG A 103 61.52 -21.23 -25.85
N SER A 104 61.18 -19.96 -26.05
CA SER A 104 60.35 -19.42 -27.14
C SER A 104 59.02 -20.11 -27.50
N THR A 105 57.93 -19.43 -27.20
CA THR A 105 57.03 -18.94 -28.26
C THR A 105 56.92 -17.42 -28.14
N GLN A 106 56.94 -16.70 -29.28
CA GLN A 106 56.57 -15.29 -29.31
C GLN A 106 55.04 -15.21 -29.39
N GLY A 107 54.40 -14.98 -28.24
CA GLY A 107 53.00 -14.55 -28.17
C GLY A 107 52.97 -13.08 -27.80
N ASP A 108 52.27 -12.26 -28.59
CA ASP A 108 52.25 -10.80 -28.45
C ASP A 108 51.33 -10.34 -27.29
N PHE A 109 51.68 -10.76 -26.07
CA PHE A 109 51.08 -10.27 -24.82
C PHE A 109 51.53 -8.83 -24.56
N ARG A 110 51.04 -7.91 -25.40
CA ARG A 110 50.97 -6.48 -25.07
C ARG A 110 50.18 -6.40 -23.77
N ILE A 111 50.81 -5.87 -22.72
CA ILE A 111 50.15 -5.59 -21.45
C ILE A 111 49.27 -4.36 -21.68
N GLN A 112 48.11 -4.60 -22.29
CA GLN A 112 47.10 -3.57 -22.52
C GLN A 112 46.46 -3.21 -21.19
N LEU A 113 46.54 -1.93 -20.83
CA LEU A 113 45.79 -1.37 -19.70
C LEU A 113 44.30 -1.66 -19.90
N THR A 114 43.63 -2.19 -18.87
CA THR A 114 42.18 -2.35 -18.90
C THR A 114 41.51 -0.99 -19.03
N LEU A 115 40.26 -0.95 -19.54
CA LEU A 115 39.53 0.32 -19.66
C LEU A 115 39.42 1.06 -18.32
N GLU A 116 39.27 0.31 -17.23
CA GLU A 116 39.31 0.80 -15.84
C GLU A 116 40.66 1.45 -15.50
N GLN A 117 41.79 0.74 -15.73
CA GLN A 117 43.14 1.30 -15.52
C GLN A 117 43.44 2.53 -16.39
N LYS A 118 42.90 2.57 -17.62
CA LYS A 118 43.00 3.76 -18.48
C LYS A 118 42.22 4.94 -17.90
N LEU A 119 40.99 4.70 -17.44
CA LEU A 119 40.15 5.72 -16.79
C LEU A 119 40.79 6.22 -15.48
N ASP A 120 41.40 5.35 -14.68
CA ASP A 120 42.15 5.74 -13.48
C ASP A 120 43.32 6.69 -13.81
N ILE A 121 44.08 6.39 -14.87
CA ILE A 121 45.18 7.25 -15.32
C ILE A 121 44.65 8.59 -15.84
N VAL A 122 43.59 8.58 -16.66
CA VAL A 122 42.96 9.82 -17.19
C VAL A 122 42.41 10.69 -16.06
N ASN A 123 41.71 10.09 -15.10
CA ASN A 123 41.17 10.80 -13.93
C ASN A 123 42.30 11.34 -13.04
N SER A 124 43.35 10.55 -12.82
CA SER A 124 44.54 10.97 -12.06
C SER A 124 45.24 12.17 -12.71
N GLU A 125 45.48 12.13 -14.03
CA GLU A 125 46.12 13.23 -14.74
C GLU A 125 45.22 14.46 -14.84
N LEU A 126 43.91 14.28 -15.03
CA LEU A 126 42.92 15.37 -15.02
C LEU A 126 42.91 16.09 -13.67
N GLU A 127 42.96 15.35 -12.55
CA GLU A 127 43.02 15.94 -11.22
C GLU A 127 44.38 16.59 -10.92
N GLN A 128 45.49 16.00 -11.38
CA GLN A 128 46.80 16.66 -11.29
C GLN A 128 46.85 17.96 -12.12
N MET A 129 46.24 17.98 -13.31
CA MET A 129 46.15 19.17 -14.17
C MET A 129 45.26 20.26 -13.57
N LYS A 130 44.14 19.93 -12.90
CA LYS A 130 43.37 20.90 -12.10
C LYS A 130 44.22 21.51 -10.98
N ASN A 131 44.88 20.66 -10.19
CA ASN A 131 45.70 21.13 -9.06
C ASN A 131 46.88 21.99 -9.52
N GLU A 132 47.51 21.63 -10.64
CA GLU A 132 48.58 22.41 -11.25
C GLU A 132 48.08 23.71 -11.88
N LYS A 133 46.87 23.73 -12.46
CA LYS A 133 46.18 24.96 -12.91
C LYS A 133 45.94 25.89 -11.73
N ASN A 134 45.24 25.43 -10.68
CA ASN A 134 44.91 26.24 -9.51
C ASN A 134 46.19 26.78 -8.82
N ARG A 135 47.27 25.98 -8.79
CA ARG A 135 48.59 26.41 -8.29
C ARG A 135 49.24 27.47 -9.18
N ARG A 136 49.14 27.38 -10.51
CA ARG A 136 49.60 28.43 -11.44
C ARG A 136 48.79 29.71 -11.26
N GLU A 137 47.47 29.62 -11.19
CA GLU A 137 46.56 30.76 -11.02
C GLU A 137 46.88 31.52 -9.72
N THR A 138 46.85 30.85 -8.56
CA THR A 138 47.20 31.45 -7.26
C THR A 138 48.66 31.90 -7.11
N THR A 139 49.55 31.50 -8.03
CA THR A 139 50.94 32.00 -8.11
C THR A 139 51.06 33.22 -9.04
N ASN A 140 50.20 33.30 -10.06
CA ASN A 140 50.17 34.42 -10.99
C ASN A 140 49.39 35.60 -10.40
N GLU A 141 48.26 35.34 -9.73
CA GLU A 141 47.49 36.31 -8.93
C GLU A 141 48.40 37.09 -7.98
N LYS A 142 49.11 36.40 -7.08
CA LYS A 142 50.10 37.00 -6.15
C LYS A 142 51.24 37.78 -6.83
N LYS A 143 51.55 37.50 -8.10
CA LYS A 143 52.53 38.28 -8.87
C LYS A 143 51.90 39.52 -9.49
N THR A 144 50.66 39.43 -9.94
CA THR A 144 49.87 40.58 -10.39
C THR A 144 49.69 41.55 -9.22
N ASP A 145 49.24 41.07 -8.05
CA ASP A 145 49.07 41.88 -6.83
C ASP A 145 50.36 42.60 -6.43
N GLN A 146 51.50 41.89 -6.50
CA GLN A 146 52.82 42.48 -6.20
C GLN A 146 53.22 43.53 -7.23
N LEU A 147 53.04 43.26 -8.53
CA LEU A 147 53.38 44.22 -9.59
C LEU A 147 52.47 45.45 -9.59
N GLU A 148 51.20 45.29 -9.23
CA GLU A 148 50.25 46.40 -9.06
C GLU A 148 50.63 47.25 -7.84
N SER A 149 50.98 46.62 -6.70
CA SER A 149 51.53 47.32 -5.53
C SER A 149 52.87 48.01 -5.80
N ASP A 150 53.75 47.41 -6.61
CA ASP A 150 55.04 48.00 -6.97
C ASP A 150 54.84 49.22 -7.90
N LEU A 151 53.86 49.16 -8.81
CA LEU A 151 53.48 50.28 -9.69
C LEU A 151 52.83 51.43 -8.91
N GLU A 152 51.89 51.15 -7.99
CA GLU A 152 51.28 52.18 -7.12
C GLU A 152 52.35 52.86 -6.24
N TRP A 153 53.31 52.09 -5.73
CA TRP A 153 54.43 52.65 -4.96
C TRP A 153 55.33 53.55 -5.82
N VAL A 154 55.69 53.13 -7.04
CA VAL A 154 56.51 53.92 -7.96
C VAL A 154 55.81 55.22 -8.37
N ASP A 155 54.52 55.17 -8.70
CA ASP A 155 53.75 56.38 -9.04
C ASP A 155 53.67 57.35 -7.84
N THR A 156 53.46 56.82 -6.62
CA THR A 156 53.46 57.62 -5.39
C THR A 156 54.81 58.30 -5.16
N GLU A 157 55.93 57.58 -5.27
CA GLU A 157 57.29 58.13 -5.07
C GLU A 157 57.66 59.15 -6.17
N ILE A 158 57.19 58.98 -7.41
CA ILE A 158 57.34 59.97 -8.49
C ILE A 158 56.58 61.26 -8.15
N ASN A 159 55.31 61.15 -7.75
CA ASN A 159 54.49 62.32 -7.37
C ASN A 159 55.06 63.06 -6.15
N ASP A 160 55.56 62.33 -5.15
CA ASP A 160 56.27 62.90 -3.99
C ASP A 160 57.60 63.56 -4.41
N PHE A 161 58.33 62.99 -5.37
CA PHE A 161 59.59 63.55 -5.89
C PHE A 161 59.38 64.84 -6.69
N ASP A 162 58.40 64.89 -7.60
CA ASP A 162 58.13 66.10 -8.38
C ASP A 162 57.59 67.23 -7.51
N SER A 163 56.68 66.92 -6.57
CA SER A 163 56.22 67.86 -5.54
C SER A 163 57.39 68.42 -4.73
N ALA A 164 58.28 67.54 -4.29
CA ALA A 164 59.51 67.89 -3.60
C ALA A 164 60.47 68.77 -4.40
N VAL A 165 60.58 68.56 -5.71
CA VAL A 165 61.40 69.38 -6.61
C VAL A 165 60.80 70.77 -6.80
N VAL A 166 59.47 70.88 -6.89
CA VAL A 166 58.74 72.17 -6.93
C VAL A 166 58.93 72.94 -5.62
N ASP A 167 58.73 72.30 -4.47
CA ASP A 167 58.93 72.93 -3.17
C ASP A 167 60.38 73.37 -2.96
N PHE A 168 61.37 72.55 -3.32
CA PHE A 168 62.78 72.95 -3.20
C PHE A 168 63.13 74.15 -4.09
N LYS A 169 62.60 74.22 -5.33
CA LYS A 169 62.76 75.39 -6.22
C LYS A 169 62.19 76.65 -5.57
N LYS A 170 60.95 76.58 -5.05
CA LYS A 170 60.26 77.67 -4.34
C LYS A 170 61.00 78.11 -3.07
N THR A 171 61.52 77.17 -2.29
CA THR A 171 62.35 77.45 -1.12
C THR A 171 63.67 78.11 -1.51
N LYS A 172 64.34 77.65 -2.56
CA LYS A 172 65.59 78.26 -3.06
C LYS A 172 65.39 79.71 -3.49
N GLU A 173 64.30 80.00 -4.20
CA GLU A 173 63.92 81.36 -4.59
C GLU A 173 63.65 82.24 -3.35
N THR A 174 62.82 81.76 -2.42
CA THR A 174 62.53 82.42 -1.11
C THR A 174 63.77 82.55 -0.19
N SER A 175 64.84 81.81 -0.49
CA SER A 175 66.09 81.80 0.28
C SER A 175 67.24 82.57 -0.37
N THR A 176 67.03 83.16 -1.55
CA THR A 176 68.02 84.02 -2.19
C THR A 176 67.86 85.45 -1.66
N ASP A 177 68.93 86.07 -1.15
CA ASP A 177 68.89 87.48 -0.76
C ASP A 177 68.79 88.37 -2.00
N VAL A 178 67.76 89.21 -2.05
CA VAL A 178 67.45 90.14 -3.15
C VAL A 178 68.62 91.08 -3.45
N ARG A 179 69.42 91.47 -2.44
CA ARG A 179 70.50 92.45 -2.62
C ARG A 179 71.83 91.83 -3.05
N THR A 180 72.23 90.70 -2.46
CA THR A 180 73.50 90.03 -2.81
C THR A 180 73.36 88.97 -3.90
N LYS A 181 72.14 88.50 -4.18
CA LYS A 181 71.83 87.31 -5.00
C LYS A 181 72.49 86.01 -4.50
N GLN A 182 72.94 85.98 -3.25
CA GLN A 182 73.49 84.78 -2.61
C GLN A 182 72.41 84.01 -1.86
N LEU A 183 72.64 82.70 -1.68
CA LEU A 183 71.70 81.78 -1.06
C LEU A 183 71.93 81.72 0.46
N VAL A 184 70.89 81.99 1.25
CA VAL A 184 70.94 81.90 2.71
C VAL A 184 70.94 80.44 3.14
N GLY A 185 72.12 79.90 3.44
CA GLY A 185 72.33 78.49 3.79
C GLY A 185 71.43 77.99 4.92
N GLU A 186 71.24 78.78 5.98
CA GLU A 186 70.38 78.46 7.13
C GLU A 186 68.93 78.12 6.72
N LYS A 187 68.35 78.82 5.73
CA LYS A 187 67.00 78.53 5.25
C LYS A 187 66.92 77.19 4.49
N ILE A 188 67.99 76.83 3.77
CA ILE A 188 68.11 75.58 3.04
C ILE A 188 68.34 74.40 3.99
N GLU A 189 69.22 74.59 4.97
CA GLU A 189 69.43 73.63 6.06
C GLU A 189 68.14 73.39 6.85
N ARG A 190 67.41 74.47 7.19
CA ARG A 190 66.09 74.39 7.81
C ARG A 190 65.10 73.58 6.98
N TYR A 191 65.02 73.79 5.67
CA TYR A 191 64.17 72.99 4.79
C TYR A 191 64.51 71.49 4.82
N PHE A 192 65.80 71.14 4.75
CA PHE A 192 66.20 69.73 4.87
C PHE A 192 65.87 69.15 6.25
N ASN A 193 66.11 69.90 7.33
CA ASN A 193 65.78 69.48 8.69
C ASN A 193 64.26 69.33 8.93
N GLU A 194 63.42 70.22 8.40
CA GLU A 194 61.96 70.09 8.46
C GLU A 194 61.47 68.90 7.62
N ARG A 195 62.05 68.68 6.43
CA ARG A 195 61.72 67.53 5.57
C ARG A 195 62.14 66.18 6.17
N ILE A 196 63.30 66.10 6.82
CA ILE A 196 63.74 64.90 7.55
C ILE A 196 62.71 64.55 8.64
N LYS A 197 62.34 65.52 9.49
CA LYS A 197 61.33 65.35 10.54
C LYS A 197 59.96 64.96 10.01
N ALA A 198 59.54 65.53 8.87
CA ALA A 198 58.30 65.14 8.20
C ALA A 198 58.35 63.67 7.75
N ARG A 199 59.46 63.23 7.17
CA ARG A 199 59.66 61.84 6.74
C ARG A 199 59.71 60.87 7.92
N GLU A 200 60.39 61.22 9.02
CA GLU A 200 60.39 60.46 10.27
C GLU A 200 58.98 60.31 10.87
N SER A 201 58.19 61.40 10.86
CA SER A 201 56.78 61.36 11.28
C SER A 201 55.96 60.41 10.40
N LEU A 202 56.17 60.40 9.09
CA LEU A 202 55.52 59.48 8.16
C LEU A 202 55.96 58.03 8.40
N THR A 203 57.26 57.76 8.55
CA THR A 203 57.78 56.42 8.87
C THR A 203 57.16 55.86 10.15
N ASN A 204 57.02 56.67 11.21
CA ASN A 204 56.37 56.25 12.45
C ASN A 204 54.88 55.92 12.24
N LYS A 205 54.12 56.80 11.55
CA LYS A 205 52.70 56.54 11.20
C LYS A 205 52.52 55.25 10.39
N LEU A 206 53.38 55.00 9.40
CA LEU A 206 53.36 53.79 8.59
C LEU A 206 53.71 52.54 9.42
N ARG A 207 54.69 52.63 10.33
CA ARG A 207 55.06 51.56 11.26
C ARG A 207 53.91 51.21 12.20
N ASP A 208 53.23 52.21 12.75
CA ASP A 208 52.06 52.03 13.61
C ASP A 208 50.90 51.39 12.85
N ARG A 209 50.59 51.89 11.63
CA ARG A 209 49.57 51.31 10.74
C ARG A 209 49.89 49.86 10.35
N SER A 210 51.15 49.56 10.00
CA SER A 210 51.61 48.19 9.72
C SER A 210 51.45 47.28 10.94
N SER A 211 51.77 47.77 12.14
CA SER A 211 51.54 47.01 13.38
C SER A 211 50.05 46.77 13.66
N GLY A 212 49.19 47.75 13.34
CA GLY A 212 47.74 47.65 13.46
C GLY A 212 47.16 46.61 12.50
N LEU A 213 47.53 46.68 11.22
CA LEU A 213 47.14 45.71 10.20
C LEU A 213 47.60 44.29 10.55
N LYS A 214 48.84 44.10 11.03
CA LYS A 214 49.31 42.78 11.50
C LYS A 214 48.47 42.23 12.67
N ARG A 215 48.09 43.08 13.64
CA ARG A 215 47.16 42.68 14.72
C ARG A 215 45.74 42.41 14.23
N GLN A 216 45.30 43.06 13.14
CA GLN A 216 44.00 42.82 12.52
C GLN A 216 43.99 41.51 11.72
N ILE A 217 45.05 41.23 10.95
CA ILE A 217 45.24 39.97 10.21
C ILE A 217 45.18 38.80 11.19
N VAL A 218 46.02 38.78 12.24
CA VAL A 218 46.00 37.69 13.25
C VAL A 218 44.64 37.54 13.94
N ARG A 219 43.90 38.64 14.15
CA ARG A 219 42.52 38.55 14.67
C ARG A 219 41.57 37.93 13.67
N LEU A 220 41.66 38.30 12.39
CA LEU A 220 40.82 37.76 11.32
C LEU A 220 41.18 36.31 11.00
N GLU A 221 42.45 35.90 11.08
CA GLU A 221 42.90 34.51 10.97
C GLU A 221 42.32 33.67 12.13
N ILE A 222 42.37 34.17 13.37
CA ILE A 222 41.74 33.51 14.52
C ILE A 222 40.22 33.46 14.37
N GLN A 223 39.58 34.51 13.85
CA GLN A 223 38.12 34.52 13.61
C GLN A 223 37.70 33.63 12.44
N LEU A 224 38.51 33.53 11.38
CA LEU A 224 38.32 32.61 10.26
C LEU A 224 38.45 31.17 10.76
N LYS A 225 39.57 30.84 11.41
CA LYS A 225 39.78 29.53 12.02
C LYS A 225 38.69 29.18 13.02
N GLN A 226 38.28 30.11 13.89
CA GLN A 226 37.16 29.87 14.81
C GLN A 226 35.83 29.70 14.04
N LYS A 227 35.65 30.33 12.87
CA LYS A 227 34.49 30.10 11.99
C LYS A 227 34.58 28.81 11.18
N GLU A 228 35.76 28.25 10.97
CA GLU A 228 35.96 26.90 10.44
C GLU A 228 35.74 25.83 11.53
N GLU A 229 36.15 26.10 12.78
CA GLU A 229 35.99 25.18 13.93
C GLU A 229 34.62 25.25 14.63
N THR A 230 33.88 26.37 14.51
CA THR A 230 32.54 26.57 15.13
C THR A 230 31.43 26.88 14.13
N GLY A 231 31.77 27.23 12.89
CA GLY A 231 30.79 27.46 11.83
C GLY A 231 30.46 26.18 11.09
N GLU A 232 29.68 25.32 11.75
CA GLU A 232 28.50 24.66 11.16
C GLU A 232 28.69 23.86 9.84
N THR A 233 29.92 23.53 9.44
CA THR A 233 30.21 22.51 8.44
C THR A 233 29.88 21.16 9.05
N LEU A 234 28.62 20.74 8.87
CA LEU A 234 28.16 19.37 9.03
C LEU A 234 29.20 18.45 8.37
N HIS A 235 29.94 17.69 9.17
CA HIS A 235 31.12 16.98 8.69
C HIS A 235 30.69 15.90 7.69
N GLU A 236 31.61 15.45 6.85
CA GLU A 236 31.35 14.27 6.02
C GLU A 236 30.98 13.04 6.88
N VAL A 237 31.52 12.96 8.11
CA VAL A 237 31.12 11.99 9.14
C VAL A 237 29.65 12.16 9.53
N ASP A 238 29.18 13.38 9.78
CA ASP A 238 27.79 13.66 10.18
C ASP A 238 26.81 13.38 9.03
N PHE A 239 27.17 13.76 7.79
CA PHE A 239 26.43 13.39 6.59
C PHE A 239 26.36 11.87 6.39
N ASN A 240 27.46 11.14 6.65
CA ASN A 240 27.50 9.69 6.50
C ASN A 240 26.74 8.98 7.64
N GLN A 241 26.79 9.52 8.87
CA GLN A 241 25.95 9.07 9.97
C GLN A 241 24.46 9.25 9.64
N LEU A 242 24.06 10.41 9.11
CA LEU A 242 22.67 10.65 8.68
C LEU A 242 22.23 9.72 7.54
N LYS A 243 23.11 9.38 6.58
CA LYS A 243 22.84 8.36 5.55
C LYS A 243 22.66 6.97 6.17
N ILE A 244 23.49 6.60 7.15
CA ILE A 244 23.42 5.32 7.85
C ILE A 244 22.12 5.22 8.64
N GLU A 245 21.75 6.25 9.41
CA GLU A 245 20.51 6.30 10.17
C GLU A 245 19.28 6.26 9.27
N ASN A 246 19.25 7.07 8.20
CA ASN A 246 18.16 7.07 7.23
C ASN A 246 17.99 5.69 6.58
N LYS A 247 19.10 5.03 6.20
CA LYS A 247 19.05 3.64 5.72
C LYS A 247 18.50 2.68 6.78
N GLN A 248 18.97 2.75 8.03
CA GLN A 248 18.46 1.90 9.11
C GLN A 248 16.96 2.13 9.37
N PHE A 249 16.46 3.35 9.21
CA PHE A 249 15.02 3.64 9.29
C PHE A 249 14.25 3.09 8.09
N LEU A 250 14.80 3.15 6.87
CA LEU A 250 14.19 2.53 5.68
C LEU A 250 14.13 1.00 5.80
N ASP A 251 15.24 0.34 6.12
CA ASP A 251 15.32 -1.11 6.34
C ASP A 251 14.28 -1.56 7.39
N LYS A 252 14.12 -0.78 8.47
CA LYS A 252 13.17 -1.02 9.57
C LYS A 252 11.71 -0.68 9.23
N ILE A 253 11.47 0.23 8.28
CA ILE A 253 10.15 0.49 7.71
C ILE A 253 9.72 -0.68 6.83
N ASP A 254 10.64 -1.25 6.04
CA ASP A 254 10.35 -2.38 5.17
C ASP A 254 10.13 -3.69 5.94
N ASP A 255 10.90 -3.96 7.01
CA ASP A 255 10.58 -5.02 7.98
C ASP A 255 9.13 -4.90 8.50
N LYS A 256 8.72 -3.68 8.87
CA LYS A 256 7.36 -3.42 9.40
C LYS A 256 6.29 -3.48 8.32
N ASN A 257 6.60 -3.14 7.07
CA ASN A 257 5.71 -3.34 5.92
C ASN A 257 5.50 -4.84 5.65
N ILE A 258 6.57 -5.65 5.71
CA ILE A 258 6.50 -7.11 5.55
C ILE A 258 5.65 -7.73 6.66
N GLU A 259 5.88 -7.37 7.92
CA GLU A 259 5.06 -7.81 9.07
C GLU A 259 3.58 -7.42 8.89
N LEU A 260 3.31 -6.17 8.49
CA LEU A 260 1.96 -5.68 8.23
C LEU A 260 1.26 -6.43 7.08
N ILE A 261 1.98 -6.80 6.02
CA ILE A 261 1.45 -7.59 4.90
C ILE A 261 1.13 -9.03 5.36
N LEU A 262 2.01 -9.66 6.15
CA LEU A 262 1.77 -10.98 6.73
C LEU A 262 0.55 -10.97 7.66
N LEU A 263 0.43 -9.96 8.53
CA LEU A 263 -0.69 -9.83 9.45
C LEU A 263 -2.00 -9.55 8.72
N LYS A 264 -2.01 -8.67 7.70
CA LYS A 264 -3.17 -8.46 6.80
C LYS A 264 -3.60 -9.77 6.11
N ARG A 265 -2.64 -10.60 5.65
CA ARG A 265 -2.92 -11.91 5.04
C ARG A 265 -3.50 -12.90 6.04
N GLN A 266 -3.06 -12.87 7.30
CA GLN A 266 -3.61 -13.70 8.38
C GLN A 266 -5.03 -13.27 8.76
N VAL A 267 -5.28 -11.97 8.90
CA VAL A 267 -6.62 -11.41 9.13
C VAL A 267 -7.56 -11.79 7.97
N GLY A 268 -7.14 -11.61 6.71
CA GLY A 268 -7.94 -12.00 5.55
C GLY A 268 -8.32 -13.50 5.54
N ARG A 269 -7.39 -14.39 5.89
CA ARG A 269 -7.66 -15.83 6.08
C ARG A 269 -8.66 -16.08 7.22
N ALA A 270 -8.50 -15.40 8.35
CA ALA A 270 -9.39 -15.53 9.49
C ALA A 270 -10.82 -15.05 9.17
N THR A 271 -10.97 -13.95 8.42
CA THR A 271 -12.26 -13.45 7.93
C THR A 271 -12.91 -14.43 6.94
N GLN A 272 -12.14 -15.01 6.02
CA GLN A 272 -12.63 -16.04 5.10
C GLN A 272 -13.14 -17.28 5.86
N LEU A 273 -12.40 -17.73 6.87
CA LEU A 273 -12.79 -18.87 7.71
C LEU A 273 -14.03 -18.56 8.58
N LEU A 274 -14.09 -17.36 9.17
CA LEU A 274 -15.25 -16.88 9.94
C LEU A 274 -16.51 -16.82 9.07
N ASN A 275 -16.41 -16.36 7.83
CA ASN A 275 -17.55 -16.31 6.91
C ASN A 275 -18.02 -17.73 6.55
N ARG A 276 -17.11 -18.68 6.26
CA ARG A 276 -17.49 -20.09 6.05
C ARG A 276 -18.25 -20.67 7.25
N TYR A 277 -17.78 -20.42 8.48
CA TYR A 277 -18.49 -20.89 9.68
C TYR A 277 -19.85 -20.22 9.88
N LYS A 278 -20.04 -18.96 9.44
CA LYS A 278 -21.37 -18.33 9.39
C LYS A 278 -22.27 -19.00 8.35
N ASP A 279 -21.76 -19.27 7.15
CA ASP A 279 -22.52 -19.92 6.07
C ASP A 279 -22.93 -21.36 6.45
N ASP A 280 -22.02 -22.11 7.07
CA ASP A 280 -22.30 -23.43 7.65
C ASP A 280 -23.34 -23.36 8.78
N LEU A 281 -23.22 -22.39 9.71
CA LEU A 281 -24.19 -22.19 10.78
C LEU A 281 -25.57 -21.78 10.25
N HIS A 282 -25.64 -20.90 9.24
CA HIS A 282 -26.89 -20.52 8.58
C HIS A 282 -27.54 -21.72 7.86
N ARG A 283 -26.73 -22.58 7.22
CA ARG A 283 -27.23 -23.83 6.61
C ARG A 283 -27.80 -24.77 7.68
N GLN A 284 -27.06 -25.04 8.75
CA GLN A 284 -27.51 -25.90 9.84
C GLN A 284 -28.75 -25.34 10.57
N ASN A 285 -28.83 -24.03 10.79
CA ASN A 285 -30.01 -23.41 11.40
C ASN A 285 -31.25 -23.50 10.47
N LYS A 286 -31.05 -23.43 9.15
CA LYS A 286 -32.13 -23.71 8.19
C LYS A 286 -32.56 -25.17 8.22
N GLU A 287 -31.63 -26.12 8.20
CA GLU A 287 -31.93 -27.55 8.31
C GLU A 287 -32.70 -27.87 9.61
N LEU A 288 -32.36 -27.19 10.72
CA LEU A 288 -33.08 -27.29 12.00
C LEU A 288 -34.51 -26.72 11.90
N ALA A 289 -34.70 -25.56 11.26
CA ALA A 289 -36.03 -24.99 11.02
C ALA A 289 -36.90 -25.89 10.11
N ASP A 290 -36.34 -26.36 8.99
CA ASP A 290 -37.02 -27.24 8.03
C ASP A 290 -37.39 -28.59 8.68
N THR A 291 -36.52 -29.16 9.52
CA THR A 291 -36.82 -30.40 10.26
C THR A 291 -37.81 -30.19 11.41
N SER A 292 -37.76 -29.05 12.11
CA SER A 292 -38.75 -28.68 13.12
C SER A 292 -40.15 -28.57 12.52
N GLN A 293 -40.31 -27.85 11.40
CA GLN A 293 -41.59 -27.77 10.69
C GLN A 293 -42.05 -29.15 10.17
N ARG A 294 -41.13 -30.04 9.79
CA ARG A 294 -41.47 -31.42 9.42
C ARG A 294 -41.98 -32.24 10.62
N ILE A 295 -41.41 -32.04 11.81
CA ILE A 295 -41.88 -32.68 13.05
C ILE A 295 -43.27 -32.15 13.43
N GLU A 296 -43.47 -30.84 13.41
CA GLU A 296 -44.78 -30.20 13.62
C GLU A 296 -45.85 -30.77 12.67
N LYS A 297 -45.54 -30.89 11.38
CA LYS A 297 -46.43 -31.51 10.38
C LYS A 297 -46.73 -32.99 10.68
N GLN A 298 -45.76 -33.75 11.20
CA GLN A 298 -45.96 -35.16 11.57
C GLN A 298 -46.81 -35.30 12.85
N ILE A 299 -46.66 -34.39 13.82
CA ILE A 299 -47.52 -34.35 15.02
C ILE A 299 -48.97 -34.08 14.60
N ASN A 300 -49.24 -33.01 13.83
CA ASN A 300 -50.60 -32.71 13.35
C ASN A 300 -51.24 -33.85 12.53
N LEU A 301 -50.43 -34.61 11.77
CA LEU A 301 -50.91 -35.81 11.05
C LEU A 301 -51.18 -36.99 11.98
N TYR A 302 -50.38 -37.17 13.03
CA TYR A 302 -50.58 -38.20 14.05
C TYR A 302 -51.85 -37.91 14.86
N ASP A 303 -52.03 -36.68 15.34
CA ASP A 303 -53.18 -36.26 16.14
C ASP A 303 -54.50 -36.44 15.36
N HIS A 304 -54.51 -36.13 14.05
CA HIS A 304 -55.64 -36.39 13.17
C HIS A 304 -55.89 -37.89 12.97
N ALA A 305 -54.84 -38.69 12.77
CA ALA A 305 -54.98 -40.14 12.61
C ALA A 305 -55.44 -40.83 13.91
N GLU A 306 -55.03 -40.34 15.08
CA GLU A 306 -55.51 -40.82 16.38
C GLU A 306 -56.99 -40.48 16.56
N HIS A 307 -57.40 -39.24 16.27
CA HIS A 307 -58.80 -38.82 16.31
C HIS A 307 -59.68 -39.69 15.39
N ASP A 308 -59.23 -39.92 14.16
CA ASP A 308 -59.95 -40.74 13.17
C ASP A 308 -59.98 -42.23 13.59
N MET A 309 -58.91 -42.75 14.20
CA MET A 309 -58.90 -44.09 14.81
C MET A 309 -59.89 -44.22 15.96
N VAL A 310 -59.99 -43.21 16.84
CA VAL A 310 -60.96 -43.19 17.95
C VAL A 310 -62.39 -43.15 17.40
N GLY A 311 -62.65 -42.32 16.38
CA GLY A 311 -63.94 -42.29 15.69
C GLY A 311 -64.30 -43.63 15.03
N ALA A 312 -63.37 -44.23 14.30
CA ALA A 312 -63.56 -45.54 13.66
C ALA A 312 -63.75 -46.67 14.69
N HIS A 313 -63.08 -46.62 15.83
CA HIS A 313 -63.23 -47.61 16.91
C HIS A 313 -64.58 -47.48 17.64
N ALA A 314 -65.05 -46.25 17.86
CA ALA A 314 -66.38 -45.99 18.40
C ALA A 314 -67.49 -46.49 17.44
N GLU A 315 -67.36 -46.19 16.14
CA GLU A 315 -68.30 -46.66 15.11
C GLU A 315 -68.26 -48.18 14.95
N HIS A 316 -67.08 -48.80 14.94
CA HIS A 316 -66.93 -50.25 14.97
C HIS A 316 -67.65 -50.87 16.18
N THR A 317 -67.50 -50.28 17.37
CA THR A 317 -68.15 -50.75 18.60
C THR A 317 -69.68 -50.58 18.55
N ARG A 318 -70.18 -49.50 17.93
CA ARG A 318 -71.61 -49.31 17.65
C ARG A 318 -72.15 -50.38 16.70
N VAL A 319 -71.42 -50.67 15.62
CA VAL A 319 -71.79 -51.67 14.62
C VAL A 319 -71.74 -53.09 15.18
N THR A 320 -70.72 -53.46 15.96
CA THR A 320 -70.66 -54.79 16.60
C THR A 320 -71.74 -54.95 17.67
N GLY A 321 -72.06 -53.92 18.44
CA GLY A 321 -73.19 -53.96 19.38
C GLY A 321 -74.52 -54.22 18.69
N ILE A 322 -74.80 -53.53 17.57
CA ILE A 322 -75.99 -53.75 16.74
C ILE A 322 -75.97 -55.15 16.10
N HIS A 323 -74.81 -55.61 15.61
CA HIS A 323 -74.66 -56.94 15.03
C HIS A 323 -74.90 -58.04 16.07
N CYS A 324 -74.41 -57.90 17.30
CA CYS A 324 -74.67 -58.85 18.38
C CYS A 324 -76.16 -58.89 18.76
N HIS A 325 -76.84 -57.74 18.82
CA HIS A 325 -78.29 -57.73 19.08
C HIS A 325 -79.10 -58.31 17.91
N LEU A 326 -78.70 -58.07 16.65
CA LEU A 326 -79.31 -58.72 15.49
C LEU A 326 -79.06 -60.23 15.49
N ALA A 327 -77.87 -60.69 15.88
CA ALA A 327 -77.55 -62.10 16.02
C ALA A 327 -78.42 -62.76 17.10
N GLU A 328 -78.50 -62.15 18.29
CA GLU A 328 -79.41 -62.55 19.38
C GLU A 328 -80.87 -62.61 18.92
N GLN A 329 -81.33 -61.61 18.14
CA GLN A 329 -82.67 -61.64 17.54
C GLN A 329 -82.83 -62.81 16.57
N THR A 330 -81.85 -63.11 15.70
CA THR A 330 -81.94 -64.25 14.76
C THR A 330 -81.85 -65.62 15.44
N GLU A 331 -81.15 -65.74 16.57
CA GLU A 331 -81.08 -66.97 17.36
C GLU A 331 -82.37 -67.21 18.15
N ASN A 332 -82.93 -66.16 18.76
CA ASN A 332 -84.20 -66.24 19.49
C ASN A 332 -85.44 -66.25 18.58
N TYR A 333 -85.34 -65.80 17.33
CA TYR A 333 -86.46 -65.76 16.38
C TYR A 333 -86.81 -67.15 15.84
N ARG A 334 -87.59 -67.89 16.63
CA ARG A 334 -88.18 -69.17 16.22
C ARG A 334 -89.52 -68.93 15.52
N VAL A 335 -89.55 -69.15 14.20
CA VAL A 335 -90.76 -68.98 13.35
C VAL A 335 -91.96 -69.70 13.99
N PRO A 336 -93.05 -69.00 14.35
CA PRO A 336 -94.23 -69.63 14.91
C PRO A 336 -94.88 -70.57 13.90
N GLU A 337 -95.30 -71.75 14.36
CA GLU A 337 -95.99 -72.72 13.51
C GLU A 337 -97.28 -72.11 12.93
N VAL A 338 -97.50 -72.30 11.63
CA VAL A 338 -98.57 -71.62 10.87
C VAL A 338 -99.94 -71.83 11.51
N LEU A 339 -100.23 -73.03 12.00
CA LEU A 339 -101.46 -73.36 12.71
C LEU A 339 -101.64 -72.54 14.00
N ASP A 340 -100.55 -72.24 14.72
CA ASP A 340 -100.60 -71.49 15.97
C ASP A 340 -100.73 -69.98 15.73
N TYR A 341 -100.14 -69.46 14.66
CA TYR A 341 -100.45 -68.10 14.16
C TYR A 341 -101.92 -67.98 13.75
N VAL A 342 -102.46 -68.96 13.00
CA VAL A 342 -103.87 -68.99 12.59
C VAL A 342 -104.80 -69.08 13.80
N LYS A 343 -104.54 -69.95 14.77
CA LYS A 343 -105.29 -70.01 16.05
C LYS A 343 -105.30 -68.66 16.77
N LYS A 344 -104.12 -68.04 16.96
CA LYS A 344 -103.99 -66.75 17.66
C LYS A 344 -104.69 -65.61 16.90
N LYS A 345 -104.66 -65.62 15.57
CA LYS A 345 -105.34 -64.62 14.73
C LYS A 345 -106.87 -64.82 14.70
N ALA A 346 -107.34 -66.06 14.70
CA ALA A 346 -108.76 -66.39 14.86
C ALA A 346 -109.28 -66.03 16.26
N LEU A 347 -108.47 -66.24 17.31
CA LEU A 347 -108.77 -65.77 18.67
C LEU A 347 -108.88 -64.23 18.70
N LEU A 348 -107.93 -63.52 18.09
CA LEU A 348 -107.96 -62.06 17.99
C LEU A 348 -109.22 -61.55 17.27
N TYR A 349 -109.58 -62.18 16.14
CA TYR A 349 -110.79 -61.85 15.39
C TYR A 349 -112.08 -62.13 16.19
N ASN A 350 -112.13 -63.25 16.92
CA ASN A 350 -113.27 -63.57 17.80
C ASN A 350 -113.38 -62.57 18.94
N LEU A 351 -112.27 -62.19 19.60
CA LEU A 351 -112.27 -61.17 20.65
C LEU A 351 -112.70 -59.80 20.10
N GLN A 352 -112.21 -59.40 18.92
CA GLN A 352 -112.60 -58.14 18.28
C GLN A 352 -114.10 -58.12 17.94
N ARG A 353 -114.63 -59.18 17.33
CA ARG A 353 -116.06 -59.36 17.07
C ARG A 353 -116.87 -59.33 18.38
N ASP A 354 -116.37 -59.95 19.44
CA ASP A 354 -117.07 -59.97 20.72
C ASP A 354 -117.05 -58.60 21.39
N CYS A 355 -115.98 -57.81 21.25
CA CYS A 355 -115.96 -56.39 21.59
C CYS A 355 -117.03 -55.60 20.80
N GLU A 356 -117.09 -55.72 19.47
CA GLU A 356 -118.11 -55.06 18.63
C GLU A 356 -119.55 -55.46 19.05
N VAL A 357 -119.75 -56.72 19.45
CA VAL A 357 -121.03 -57.23 19.97
C VAL A 357 -121.34 -56.65 21.37
N TRP A 358 -120.35 -56.47 22.24
CA TRP A 358 -120.53 -55.82 23.54
C TRP A 358 -120.78 -54.32 23.42
N GLU A 359 -120.07 -53.62 22.53
CA GLU A 359 -120.32 -52.22 22.19
C GLU A 359 -121.76 -52.04 21.69
N ARG A 360 -122.21 -52.86 20.73
CA ARG A 360 -123.59 -52.83 20.21
C ARG A 360 -124.64 -53.21 21.26
N LYS A 361 -124.33 -54.09 22.22
CA LYS A 361 -125.21 -54.34 23.39
C LYS A 361 -125.30 -53.10 24.30
N VAL A 362 -124.20 -52.38 24.51
CA VAL A 362 -124.17 -51.13 25.28
C VAL A 362 -124.95 -50.02 24.56
N GLU A 363 -124.83 -49.89 23.23
CA GLU A 363 -125.68 -49.00 22.42
C GLU A 363 -127.17 -49.30 22.64
N ILE A 364 -127.59 -50.58 22.53
CA ILE A 364 -128.98 -51.00 22.70
C ILE A 364 -129.48 -50.73 24.14
N ALA A 365 -128.66 -51.00 25.16
CA ALA A 365 -128.99 -50.71 26.55
C ALA A 365 -129.15 -49.20 26.80
N ALA A 366 -128.28 -48.37 26.22
CA ALA A 366 -128.38 -46.91 26.29
C ALA A 366 -129.63 -46.38 25.59
N MET A 367 -129.96 -46.90 24.40
CA MET A 367 -131.19 -46.54 23.67
C MET A 367 -132.46 -46.96 24.43
N ALA A 368 -132.49 -48.15 25.02
CA ALA A 368 -133.61 -48.62 25.84
C ALA A 368 -133.80 -47.77 27.10
N LEU A 369 -132.70 -47.40 27.78
CA LEU A 369 -132.74 -46.47 28.91
C LEU A 369 -133.25 -45.09 28.50
N GLN A 370 -132.89 -44.61 27.31
CA GLN A 370 -133.36 -43.33 26.78
C GLN A 370 -134.85 -43.36 26.40
N GLN A 371 -135.34 -44.45 25.79
CA GLN A 371 -136.78 -44.64 25.54
C GLN A 371 -137.58 -44.70 26.84
N SER A 372 -137.09 -45.43 27.85
CA SER A 372 -137.72 -45.49 29.19
C SER A 372 -137.79 -44.11 29.85
N LYS A 373 -136.70 -43.31 29.79
CA LYS A 373 -136.70 -41.91 30.26
C LYS A 373 -137.71 -41.05 29.49
N GLN A 374 -137.84 -41.19 28.18
CA GLN A 374 -138.81 -40.44 27.37
C GLN A 374 -140.26 -40.83 27.69
N GLN A 375 -140.56 -42.12 27.88
CA GLN A 375 -141.88 -42.60 28.30
C GLN A 375 -142.24 -42.10 29.71
N TRP A 376 -141.27 -42.05 30.63
CA TRP A 376 -141.49 -41.48 31.96
C TRP A 376 -141.75 -39.96 31.90
N GLN A 377 -141.01 -39.22 31.07
CA GLN A 377 -141.19 -37.77 30.85
C GLN A 377 -142.46 -37.40 30.07
N SER A 378 -143.07 -38.33 29.32
CA SER A 378 -144.39 -38.11 28.71
C SER A 378 -145.49 -38.36 29.74
N LEU A 379 -145.44 -39.48 30.48
CA LEU A 379 -146.37 -39.78 31.59
C LEU A 379 -146.41 -38.68 32.66
N GLN A 380 -145.26 -38.14 33.04
CA GLN A 380 -145.20 -37.03 34.00
C GLN A 380 -145.89 -35.76 33.48
N ARG A 381 -145.85 -35.52 32.16
CA ARG A 381 -146.59 -34.42 31.51
C ARG A 381 -148.09 -34.69 31.49
N THR A 382 -148.54 -35.88 31.12
CA THR A 382 -149.99 -36.21 31.09
C THR A 382 -150.63 -36.07 32.47
N ALA A 383 -149.93 -36.48 33.53
CA ALA A 383 -150.39 -36.33 34.91
C ALA A 383 -150.58 -34.87 35.34
N GLN A 384 -149.77 -33.93 34.83
CA GLN A 384 -149.93 -32.50 35.14
C GLN A 384 -151.13 -31.86 34.41
N TYR A 385 -151.54 -32.37 33.24
CA TYR A 385 -152.68 -31.81 32.50
C TYR A 385 -154.05 -32.19 33.06
N GLN A 386 -154.18 -33.32 33.77
CA GLN A 386 -155.46 -33.71 34.39
C GLN A 386 -155.84 -32.90 35.64
N ASN A 387 -154.94 -32.06 36.16
CA ASN A 387 -155.19 -31.21 37.33
C ASN A 387 -155.78 -29.82 37.00
N SER A 388 -156.08 -29.53 35.72
CA SER A 388 -156.37 -28.16 35.23
C SER A 388 -157.62 -28.04 34.34
N ALA A 389 -158.53 -29.02 34.38
CA ALA A 389 -159.88 -28.91 33.81
C ALA A 389 -160.89 -29.53 34.78
N GLY A 390 -161.91 -28.84 35.30
CA GLY A 390 -162.48 -27.56 34.87
C GLY A 390 -163.84 -27.81 34.21
N ASN A 391 -164.89 -28.18 34.95
CA ASN A 391 -165.74 -27.26 35.72
C ASN A 391 -166.48 -26.25 34.83
N TRP A 392 -167.64 -26.66 34.26
CA TRP A 392 -168.78 -25.82 33.84
C TRP A 392 -169.94 -26.72 33.38
N ASN A 393 -171.18 -26.39 33.78
CA ASN A 393 -172.48 -26.91 33.28
C ASN A 393 -172.79 -28.43 33.40
N ASN A 394 -174.07 -28.83 33.52
CA ASN A 394 -175.18 -28.12 34.15
C ASN A 394 -176.21 -29.06 34.79
N GLU A 395 -176.78 -28.54 35.86
CA GLU A 395 -178.10 -28.80 36.42
C GLU A 395 -179.20 -29.13 35.37
N GLN A 396 -179.81 -30.32 35.48
CA GLN A 396 -181.24 -30.55 35.80
C GLN A 396 -181.81 -31.81 35.12
N LEU A 397 -182.17 -32.81 35.94
CA LEU A 397 -183.44 -33.55 35.84
C LEU A 397 -183.61 -34.52 37.03
N GLN A 398 -184.53 -34.17 37.94
CA GLN A 398 -185.23 -35.20 38.72
C GLN A 398 -186.13 -35.98 37.75
N ALA A 399 -186.06 -37.32 37.76
CA ALA A 399 -187.05 -38.14 37.05
C ALA A 399 -187.27 -39.54 37.67
N ARG A 400 -186.31 -40.07 38.45
CA ARG A 400 -186.53 -41.07 39.51
C ARG A 400 -185.31 -41.25 40.40
#